data_AF-A0A353VH50-F1
#
_entry.id   AF-A0A353VH50-F1
#
_cell.length_a   1.000
_cell.length_b   1.000
_cell.length_c   1.000
_cell.angle_alpha   90.00
_cell.angle_beta   90.00
_cell.angle_gamma   90.00
#
_symmetry.space_group_name_H-M   'P 1'
#
loop_
_entity.id
_entity.type
_entity.pdbx_description
1 polymer ?
#
loop_
_entity_poly.entity_id
_entity_poly.type
_entity_poly.pdbx_seq_one_letter_code
_entity_poly.pdbx_strand_id
1 'polypeptide(L)'
;MNLAAKIFIFIASLTLSGCLEKPCKTHDFCPQPETAVRYFSVYKPGSWWVYETSDGSKRDSIYVSEYRVEPGQDGEDPCYAWEDQYYTCRTKYLTDIGEFHGVNGNLGSCNSSIFTIEERNKGIVGLYSFRNVDTLSNDVNGVKTVSPFYPKSGFDTIYKEVTIWDGTYFFSENIGLIQYASSDLDTFYMTEYFIP
;
A
#
# COMPACT_ATOMS: atom_id res chain seq x y z
N MET A 1 -48.97 28.60 -18.24
CA MET A 1 -48.43 27.95 -17.02
C MET A 1 -49.10 28.53 -15.78
N ASN A 2 -49.77 27.70 -14.99
CA ASN A 2 -50.40 28.07 -13.72
C ASN A 2 -49.33 28.56 -12.72
N LEU A 3 -49.65 29.59 -11.93
CA LEU A 3 -48.79 30.15 -10.87
C LEU A 3 -48.26 29.05 -9.92
N ALA A 4 -49.08 28.05 -9.62
CA ALA A 4 -48.69 26.91 -8.81
C ALA A 4 -47.53 26.09 -9.41
N ALA A 5 -47.51 25.93 -10.74
CA ALA A 5 -46.44 25.20 -11.43
C ALA A 5 -45.11 25.98 -11.40
N LYS A 6 -45.16 27.32 -11.45
CA LYS A 6 -43.96 28.16 -11.33
C LYS A 6 -43.35 28.09 -9.93
N ILE A 7 -44.20 28.08 -8.89
CA ILE A 7 -43.76 27.96 -7.49
C ILE A 7 -43.14 26.58 -7.25
N PHE A 8 -43.75 25.52 -7.78
CA PHE A 8 -43.23 24.16 -7.62
C PHE A 8 -41.87 23.96 -8.28
N ILE A 9 -41.66 24.50 -9.49
CA ILE A 9 -40.36 24.46 -10.18
C ILE A 9 -39.30 25.24 -9.39
N PHE A 10 -39.65 26.39 -8.83
CA PHE A 10 -38.73 27.21 -8.05
C PHE A 10 -38.31 26.52 -6.73
N ILE A 11 -39.27 25.93 -6.00
CA ILE A 11 -38.97 25.17 -4.79
C ILE A 11 -38.15 23.91 -5.11
N ALA A 12 -38.51 23.16 -6.17
CA ALA A 12 -37.74 22.00 -6.62
C ALA A 12 -36.30 22.37 -7.01
N SER A 13 -36.11 23.51 -7.67
CA SER A 13 -34.77 24.01 -8.01
C SER A 13 -33.95 24.40 -6.78
N LEU A 14 -34.57 25.00 -5.75
CA LEU A 14 -33.92 25.34 -4.49
C LEU A 14 -33.53 24.08 -3.68
N THR A 15 -34.35 23.03 -3.71
CA THR A 15 -34.04 21.76 -3.04
C THR A 15 -32.97 20.96 -3.78
N LEU A 16 -32.87 21.06 -5.11
CA LEU A 16 -31.83 20.41 -5.90
C LEU A 16 -30.46 21.10 -5.76
N SER A 17 -30.43 22.41 -5.53
CA SER A 17 -29.21 23.13 -5.16
C SER A 17 -28.77 22.90 -3.71
N GLY A 18 -29.57 22.20 -2.88
CA GLY A 18 -29.22 21.86 -1.49
C GLY A 18 -28.32 20.64 -1.34
N CYS A 19 -28.07 19.88 -2.41
CA CYS A 19 -27.05 18.84 -2.47
C CYS A 19 -25.66 19.41 -2.84
N LEU A 20 -25.37 20.64 -2.40
CA LEU A 20 -24.05 21.23 -2.56
C LEU A 20 -23.13 20.61 -1.51
N GLU A 21 -22.20 19.81 -1.98
CA GLU A 21 -21.01 19.34 -1.27
C GLU A 21 -20.54 20.41 -0.28
N LYS A 22 -20.30 19.99 0.96
CA LYS A 22 -19.83 20.84 2.07
C LYS A 22 -18.68 21.71 1.55
N PRO A 23 -18.85 23.04 1.40
CA PRO A 23 -17.85 23.87 0.74
C PRO A 23 -16.60 23.96 1.61
N CYS A 24 -15.56 23.22 1.23
CA CYS A 24 -14.27 23.26 1.90
C CYS A 24 -13.55 24.55 1.52
N LYS A 25 -13.29 25.41 2.51
CA LYS A 25 -12.58 26.68 2.29
C LYS A 25 -11.10 26.48 1.99
N THR A 26 -10.52 25.42 2.56
CA THR A 26 -9.14 24.96 2.35
C THR A 26 -9.13 23.45 2.50
N HIS A 27 -8.41 22.75 1.62
CA HIS A 27 -8.15 21.33 1.81
C HIS A 27 -7.06 21.17 2.85
N ASP A 28 -7.32 20.42 3.91
CA ASP A 28 -6.32 20.00 4.87
C ASP A 28 -5.54 18.84 4.26
N PHE A 29 -4.22 19.03 4.11
CA PHE A 29 -3.35 17.97 3.60
C PHE A 29 -3.10 16.93 4.69
N CYS A 30 -3.29 15.67 4.32
CA CYS A 30 -3.15 14.54 5.19
C CYS A 30 -1.89 13.73 4.84
N PRO A 31 -0.83 13.81 5.65
CA PRO A 31 0.33 12.95 5.46
C PRO A 31 -0.03 11.51 5.80
N GLN A 32 0.64 10.54 5.18
CA GLN A 32 0.50 9.14 5.54
C GLN A 32 0.92 8.89 7.00
N PRO A 33 0.35 7.89 7.69
CA PRO A 33 0.84 7.45 8.98
C PRO A 33 2.32 7.06 8.91
N GLU A 34 3.07 7.34 9.98
CA GLU A 34 4.53 7.11 10.03
C GLU A 34 4.89 5.65 9.71
N THR A 35 4.15 4.70 10.29
CA THR A 35 4.33 3.27 10.05
C THR A 35 4.25 2.91 8.56
N ALA A 36 3.31 3.48 7.80
CA ALA A 36 3.27 3.23 6.35
C ALA A 36 4.48 3.81 5.63
N VAL A 37 4.90 5.02 6.00
CA VAL A 37 6.10 5.65 5.41
C VAL A 37 7.34 4.79 5.68
N ARG A 38 7.52 4.29 6.91
CA ARG A 38 8.68 3.45 7.26
C ARG A 38 8.76 2.15 6.47
N TYR A 39 7.64 1.51 6.15
CA TYR A 39 7.64 0.23 5.45
C TYR A 39 7.54 0.35 3.92
N PHE A 40 6.84 1.36 3.41
CA PHE A 40 6.39 1.39 2.02
C PHE A 40 6.94 2.55 1.18
N SER A 41 7.58 3.56 1.79
CA SER A 41 8.23 4.65 1.02
C SER A 41 9.44 4.19 0.20
N VAL A 42 9.87 2.95 0.38
CA VAL A 42 10.99 2.32 -0.33
C VAL A 42 10.67 1.99 -1.79
N TYR A 43 9.38 1.87 -2.16
CA TYR A 43 8.92 1.59 -3.53
C TYR A 43 8.88 2.87 -4.36
N LYS A 44 10.05 3.41 -4.70
CA LYS A 44 10.25 4.66 -5.46
C LYS A 44 11.18 4.45 -6.67
N PRO A 45 11.23 5.40 -7.63
CA PRO A 45 12.09 5.29 -8.80
C PRO A 45 13.55 5.03 -8.43
N GLY A 46 14.17 4.07 -9.10
CA GLY A 46 15.57 3.70 -8.88
C GLY A 46 15.81 2.69 -7.75
N SER A 47 14.79 2.37 -6.94
CA SER A 47 14.89 1.28 -5.96
C SER A 47 14.93 -0.08 -6.64
N TRP A 48 15.79 -0.96 -6.13
CA TRP A 48 15.83 -2.37 -6.54
C TRP A 48 16.23 -3.29 -5.39
N TRP A 49 15.83 -4.54 -5.51
CA TRP A 49 16.07 -5.62 -4.55
C TRP A 49 16.46 -6.88 -5.31
N VAL A 50 17.25 -7.74 -4.69
CA VAL A 50 17.58 -9.06 -5.21
C VAL A 50 17.15 -10.09 -4.20
N TYR A 51 16.53 -11.15 -4.70
CA TYR A 51 16.07 -12.28 -3.91
C TYR A 51 16.65 -13.58 -4.43
N GLU A 52 16.86 -14.52 -3.53
CA GLU A 52 17.43 -15.84 -3.84
C GLU A 52 16.77 -16.92 -2.98
N THR A 53 16.63 -18.13 -3.53
CA THR A 53 16.21 -19.30 -2.75
C THR A 53 17.33 -19.74 -1.82
N SER A 54 17.00 -20.41 -0.71
CA SER A 54 18.01 -20.85 0.27
C SER A 54 19.06 -21.82 -0.27
N ASP A 55 18.76 -22.49 -1.38
CA ASP A 55 19.66 -23.43 -2.07
C ASP A 55 20.42 -22.79 -3.25
N GLY A 56 20.21 -21.50 -3.51
CA GLY A 56 20.82 -20.76 -4.61
C GLY A 56 20.35 -21.17 -6.01
N SER A 57 19.31 -22.01 -6.12
CA SER A 57 18.84 -22.51 -7.41
C SER A 57 18.10 -21.47 -8.25
N LYS A 58 17.49 -20.46 -7.61
CA LYS A 58 16.75 -19.38 -8.27
C LYS A 58 17.15 -18.03 -7.68
N ARG A 59 17.31 -17.04 -8.55
CA ARG A 59 17.59 -15.64 -8.21
C ARG A 59 16.68 -14.72 -9.02
N ASP A 60 16.19 -13.67 -8.38
CA ASP A 60 15.35 -12.65 -9.00
C ASP A 60 15.84 -11.25 -8.66
N SER A 61 15.54 -10.29 -9.53
CA SER A 61 15.73 -8.87 -9.27
C SER A 61 14.39 -8.16 -9.39
N ILE A 62 13.98 -7.52 -8.30
CA ILE A 62 12.77 -6.70 -8.25
C ILE A 62 13.18 -5.24 -8.37
N TYR A 63 12.52 -4.49 -9.24
CA TYR A 63 12.77 -3.05 -9.39
C TYR A 63 11.50 -2.30 -9.75
N VAL A 64 11.44 -1.04 -9.32
CA VAL A 64 10.32 -0.15 -9.63
C VAL A 64 10.45 0.34 -11.07
N SER A 65 9.54 -0.10 -11.94
CA SER A 65 9.53 0.25 -13.38
C SER A 65 8.64 1.43 -13.71
N GLU A 66 7.55 1.61 -12.95
CA GLU A 66 6.65 2.74 -13.05
C GLU A 66 6.39 3.27 -11.65
N TYR A 67 6.31 4.59 -11.52
CA TYR A 67 5.96 5.27 -10.28
C TYR A 67 5.22 6.54 -10.63
N ARG A 68 4.11 6.80 -9.94
CA ARG A 68 3.39 8.06 -10.04
C ARG A 68 2.73 8.39 -8.73
N VAL A 69 2.53 9.68 -8.53
CA VAL A 69 1.80 10.24 -7.39
C VAL A 69 0.57 10.93 -7.94
N GLU A 70 -0.59 10.55 -7.44
CA GLU A 70 -1.86 11.16 -7.81
C GLU A 70 -2.49 11.82 -6.57
N PRO A 71 -3.20 12.95 -6.72
CA PRO A 71 -3.94 13.52 -5.62
C PRO A 71 -5.13 12.64 -5.26
N GLY A 72 -5.25 12.30 -3.98
CA GLY A 72 -6.39 11.60 -3.39
C GLY A 72 -7.24 12.54 -2.52
N GLN A 73 -8.50 12.17 -2.31
CA GLN A 73 -9.46 12.94 -1.53
C GLN A 73 -10.44 12.00 -0.81
N ASP A 74 -10.89 12.41 0.38
CA ASP A 74 -11.87 11.63 1.13
C ASP A 74 -13.25 11.72 0.48
N GLY A 75 -13.86 10.56 0.26
CA GLY A 75 -15.20 10.47 -0.35
C GLY A 75 -16.34 10.91 0.59
N GLU A 76 -16.12 10.94 1.90
CA GLU A 76 -17.11 11.32 2.91
C GLU A 76 -16.91 12.75 3.41
N ASP A 77 -15.67 13.21 3.62
CA ASP A 77 -15.34 14.60 3.92
C ASP A 77 -14.31 15.19 2.94
N PRO A 78 -14.77 15.85 1.85
CA PRO A 78 -13.91 16.34 0.79
C PRO A 78 -12.89 17.39 1.25
N CYS A 79 -12.92 17.84 2.51
CA CYS A 79 -11.94 18.78 3.04
C CYS A 79 -10.58 18.13 3.29
N TYR A 80 -10.47 16.80 3.22
CA TYR A 80 -9.21 16.08 3.36
C TYR A 80 -8.66 15.66 2.01
N ALA A 81 -7.40 16.04 1.75
CA ALA A 81 -6.66 15.65 0.55
C ALA A 81 -5.32 15.00 0.91
N TRP A 82 -4.83 14.11 0.06
CA TRP A 82 -3.55 13.42 0.23
C TRP A 82 -2.93 13.06 -1.12
N GLU A 83 -1.82 12.33 -1.05
CA GLU A 83 -1.13 11.78 -2.21
C GLU A 83 -1.18 10.26 -2.17
N ASP A 84 -1.71 9.67 -3.23
CA ASP A 84 -1.70 8.24 -3.49
C ASP A 84 -0.50 7.89 -4.36
N GLN A 85 0.30 6.95 -3.90
CA GLN A 85 1.49 6.48 -4.59
C GLN A 85 1.18 5.18 -5.30
N TYR A 86 1.41 5.15 -6.61
CA TYR A 86 1.21 3.98 -7.45
C TYR A 86 2.56 3.55 -8.02
N TYR A 87 2.86 2.25 -7.95
CA TYR A 87 4.07 1.71 -8.54
C TYR A 87 3.84 0.32 -9.16
N THR A 88 4.64 0.04 -10.19
CA THR A 88 4.71 -1.26 -10.84
C THR A 88 6.12 -1.82 -10.65
N CYS A 89 6.23 -2.92 -9.92
CA CYS A 89 7.47 -3.62 -9.67
C CYS A 89 7.59 -4.83 -10.61
N ARG A 90 8.69 -4.91 -11.36
CA ARG A 90 9.00 -6.07 -12.22
C ARG A 90 9.64 -7.17 -11.38
N THR A 91 9.31 -8.41 -11.67
CA THR A 91 9.78 -9.62 -10.99
C THR A 91 9.65 -10.80 -11.94
N LYS A 92 10.30 -11.92 -11.67
CA LYS A 92 10.03 -13.17 -12.38
C LYS A 92 9.27 -14.17 -11.53
N TYR A 93 9.39 -14.11 -10.21
CA TYR A 93 8.91 -15.17 -9.32
C TYR A 93 7.90 -14.71 -8.27
N LEU A 94 7.75 -13.41 -8.01
CA LEU A 94 6.73 -12.95 -7.05
C LEU A 94 5.31 -13.15 -7.60
N THR A 95 5.13 -13.02 -8.91
CA THR A 95 3.84 -13.19 -9.59
C THR A 95 4.02 -13.93 -10.91
N ASP A 96 2.96 -14.63 -11.35
CA ASP A 96 2.98 -15.41 -12.60
C ASP A 96 3.06 -14.52 -13.87
N ILE A 97 2.76 -13.23 -13.75
CA ILE A 97 2.77 -12.28 -14.87
C ILE A 97 4.08 -11.47 -14.96
N GLY A 98 4.98 -11.67 -14.01
CA GLY A 98 6.28 -11.00 -13.97
C GLY A 98 6.24 -9.53 -13.52
N GLU A 99 5.16 -9.13 -12.85
CA GLU A 99 5.02 -7.83 -12.22
C GLU A 99 3.99 -7.85 -11.11
N PHE A 100 4.12 -6.93 -10.16
CA PHE A 100 3.06 -6.61 -9.21
C PHE A 100 2.83 -5.11 -9.16
N HIS A 101 1.59 -4.74 -8.94
CA HIS A 101 1.19 -3.37 -8.74
C HIS A 101 0.96 -3.13 -7.26
N GLY A 102 1.41 -1.98 -6.79
CA GLY A 102 1.07 -1.55 -5.45
C GLY A 102 0.57 -0.13 -5.38
N VAL A 103 -0.29 0.09 -4.40
CA VAL A 103 -0.86 1.38 -4.06
C VAL A 103 -0.59 1.61 -2.59
N ASN A 104 -0.04 2.79 -2.27
CA ASN A 104 0.11 3.29 -0.91
C ASN A 104 -0.63 4.62 -0.80
N GLY A 105 -1.69 4.66 0.00
CA GLY A 105 -2.63 5.77 0.03
C GLY A 105 -3.38 5.87 1.35
N ASN A 106 -3.86 7.07 1.70
CA ASN A 106 -4.67 7.25 2.92
C ASN A 106 -6.09 6.72 2.73
N LEU A 107 -6.70 6.32 3.83
CA LEU A 107 -8.11 5.96 3.92
C LEU A 107 -8.79 6.80 5.01
N GLY A 108 -10.08 7.10 4.81
CA GLY A 108 -11.05 7.57 5.81
C GLY A 108 -10.56 8.61 6.81
N SER A 109 -10.91 9.88 6.62
CA SER A 109 -10.60 11.02 7.51
C SER A 109 -9.14 11.03 7.99
N CYS A 110 -8.23 10.51 7.16
CA CYS A 110 -6.79 10.50 7.39
C CYS A 110 -6.30 9.68 8.59
N ASN A 111 -7.11 8.77 9.13
CA ASN A 111 -6.72 8.00 10.32
C ASN A 111 -5.85 6.77 9.98
N SER A 112 -5.93 6.29 8.75
CA SER A 112 -5.20 5.13 8.27
C SER A 112 -4.66 5.33 6.87
N SER A 113 -3.75 4.44 6.49
CA SER A 113 -3.38 4.20 5.09
C SER A 113 -3.43 2.72 4.79
N ILE A 114 -3.49 2.40 3.51
CA ILE A 114 -3.43 1.06 3.00
C ILE A 114 -2.26 0.93 2.02
N PHE A 115 -1.50 -0.13 2.20
CA PHE A 115 -0.59 -0.66 1.21
C PHE A 115 -1.24 -1.89 0.60
N THR A 116 -1.31 -1.93 -0.72
CA THR A 116 -1.80 -3.11 -1.43
C THR A 116 -0.74 -3.65 -2.37
N ILE A 117 -0.71 -4.98 -2.52
CA ILE A 117 -0.06 -5.68 -3.63
C ILE A 117 -1.14 -6.50 -4.32
N GLU A 118 -1.35 -6.25 -5.60
CA GLU A 118 -2.26 -7.08 -6.41
C GLU A 118 -1.48 -8.23 -7.06
N GLU A 119 -1.87 -9.47 -6.72
CA GLU A 119 -1.39 -10.69 -7.38
C GLU A 119 -2.56 -11.33 -8.12
N ARG A 120 -2.49 -11.38 -9.46
CA ARG A 120 -3.61 -11.81 -10.33
C ARG A 120 -4.29 -13.14 -9.91
N ASN A 121 -3.53 -14.06 -9.32
CA ASN A 121 -4.00 -15.40 -8.96
C ASN A 121 -4.22 -15.61 -7.45
N LYS A 122 -3.77 -14.70 -6.58
CA LYS A 122 -4.00 -14.76 -5.13
C LYS A 122 -4.88 -13.62 -4.59
N GLY A 123 -5.22 -12.65 -5.43
CA GLY A 123 -6.02 -11.49 -5.06
C GLY A 123 -5.18 -10.33 -4.53
N ILE A 124 -5.81 -9.47 -3.74
CA ILE A 124 -5.20 -8.26 -3.19
C ILE A 124 -4.67 -8.56 -1.79
N VAL A 125 -3.36 -8.41 -1.61
CA VAL A 125 -2.70 -8.37 -0.31
C VAL A 125 -2.84 -6.96 0.23
N GLY A 126 -3.59 -6.75 1.31
CA GLY A 126 -3.75 -5.45 1.97
C GLY A 126 -3.09 -5.40 3.35
N LEU A 127 -2.27 -4.37 3.57
CA LEU A 127 -1.69 -4.02 4.87
C LEU A 127 -2.12 -2.60 5.24
N TYR A 128 -2.71 -2.45 6.42
CA TYR A 128 -3.15 -1.18 6.95
C TYR A 128 -2.13 -0.62 7.92
N SER A 129 -2.00 0.70 7.93
CA SER A 129 -1.32 1.44 8.98
C SER A 129 -2.27 2.45 9.60
N PHE A 130 -2.09 2.79 10.88
CA PHE A 130 -2.93 3.75 11.58
C PHE A 130 -2.05 4.80 12.26
N ARG A 131 -2.49 6.07 12.34
CA ARG A 131 -1.68 7.17 12.90
C ARG A 131 -1.14 6.93 14.30
N ASN A 132 -1.88 6.18 15.13
CA ASN A 132 -1.56 5.96 16.53
C ASN A 132 -1.10 4.52 16.81
N VAL A 133 -0.77 3.76 15.76
CA VAL A 133 -0.36 2.36 15.87
C VAL A 133 0.96 2.18 15.14
N ASP A 134 1.97 1.74 15.89
CA ASP A 134 3.34 1.58 15.41
C ASP A 134 3.58 0.25 14.67
N THR A 135 2.50 -0.44 14.32
CA THR A 135 2.51 -1.75 13.66
C THR A 135 1.53 -1.75 12.51
N LEU A 136 1.86 -2.49 11.46
CA LEU A 136 0.94 -2.79 10.36
C LEU A 136 -0.21 -3.69 10.87
N SER A 137 -1.33 -3.73 10.16
CA SER A 137 -2.48 -4.60 10.45
C SER A 137 -3.00 -5.25 9.15
N ASN A 138 -3.65 -6.40 9.27
CA ASN A 138 -4.50 -6.97 8.21
C ASN A 138 -5.89 -7.22 8.81
N ASP A 139 -6.95 -6.92 8.06
CA ASP A 139 -8.34 -6.92 8.58
C ASP A 139 -8.86 -8.31 9.00
N VAL A 140 -8.14 -9.38 8.68
CA VAL A 140 -8.65 -10.75 8.78
C VAL A 140 -8.08 -11.51 9.98
N ASN A 141 -6.80 -11.32 10.33
CA ASN A 141 -6.13 -12.14 11.36
C ASN A 141 -5.17 -11.36 12.27
N GLY A 142 -5.08 -10.04 12.10
CA GLY A 142 -4.02 -9.23 12.69
C GLY A 142 -2.66 -9.55 12.05
N VAL A 143 -1.75 -8.60 12.15
CA VAL A 143 -0.36 -8.81 11.75
C VAL A 143 0.44 -9.31 12.94
N LYS A 144 1.32 -10.28 12.71
CA LYS A 144 2.30 -10.71 13.71
C LYS A 144 3.62 -9.99 13.46
N THR A 145 4.08 -9.26 14.45
CA THR A 145 5.47 -8.75 14.48
C THR A 145 6.37 -9.80 15.10
N VAL A 146 7.49 -10.08 14.46
CA VAL A 146 8.56 -10.92 14.99
C VAL A 146 9.87 -10.13 15.05
N SER A 147 10.61 -10.36 16.13
CA SER A 147 11.94 -9.81 16.34
C SER A 147 12.77 -10.82 17.12
N PRO A 148 14.00 -11.15 16.70
CA PRO A 148 14.62 -10.91 15.39
C PRO A 148 14.22 -11.96 14.32
N PHE A 149 14.32 -11.60 13.03
CA PHE A 149 14.15 -12.54 11.92
C PHE A 149 15.50 -12.90 11.30
N TYR A 150 15.77 -14.21 11.26
CA TYR A 150 16.93 -14.80 10.63
C TYR A 150 16.47 -15.48 9.33
N PRO A 151 16.92 -15.01 8.16
CA PRO A 151 16.75 -15.75 6.93
C PRO A 151 17.34 -17.17 7.06
N LYS A 152 16.87 -18.10 6.23
CA LYS A 152 17.35 -19.48 6.26
C LYS A 152 18.87 -19.54 5.96
N SER A 153 19.52 -20.61 6.43
CA SER A 153 20.99 -20.78 6.43
C SER A 153 21.67 -20.33 5.12
N GLY A 154 22.62 -19.40 5.23
CA GLY A 154 23.41 -18.91 4.09
C GLY A 154 23.42 -17.38 3.93
N PHE A 155 22.51 -16.66 4.59
CA PHE A 155 22.46 -15.20 4.58
C PHE A 155 22.89 -14.61 5.93
N ASP A 156 23.82 -13.67 5.92
CA ASP A 156 24.38 -13.05 7.13
C ASP A 156 23.54 -11.86 7.65
N THR A 157 22.46 -11.50 6.96
CA THR A 157 21.62 -10.34 7.31
C THR A 157 20.58 -10.70 8.36
N ILE A 158 20.55 -9.94 9.46
CA ILE A 158 19.55 -10.07 10.52
C ILE A 158 18.60 -8.87 10.45
N TYR A 159 17.30 -9.14 10.41
CA TYR A 159 16.27 -8.10 10.40
C TYR A 159 15.69 -7.93 11.81
N LYS A 160 15.76 -6.70 12.33
CA LYS A 160 15.43 -6.40 13.73
C LYS A 160 13.92 -6.42 14.00
N GLU A 161 13.11 -5.96 13.08
CA GLU A 161 11.65 -5.95 13.19
C GLU A 161 11.03 -6.36 11.86
N VAL A 162 10.21 -7.41 11.92
CA VAL A 162 9.61 -8.00 10.74
C VAL A 162 8.12 -8.23 10.95
N THR A 163 7.34 -7.66 10.05
CA THR A 163 5.90 -7.86 9.94
C THR A 163 5.63 -9.06 9.05
N ILE A 164 4.83 -10.01 9.53
CA ILE A 164 4.43 -11.21 8.78
C ILE A 164 2.98 -11.09 8.32
N TRP A 165 2.74 -11.28 7.02
CA TRP A 165 1.42 -11.44 6.43
C TRP A 165 1.22 -12.88 5.96
N ASP A 166 0.17 -13.53 6.49
CA ASP A 166 -0.28 -14.90 6.15
C ASP A 166 0.83 -15.98 6.13
N GLY A 167 1.92 -15.74 6.87
CA GLY A 167 3.10 -16.62 6.86
C GLY A 167 3.86 -16.68 5.52
N THR A 168 3.46 -15.89 4.52
CA THR A 168 3.99 -15.94 3.16
C THR A 168 4.80 -14.70 2.80
N TYR A 169 4.45 -13.52 3.31
CA TYR A 169 5.16 -12.27 3.04
C TYR A 169 5.72 -11.67 4.33
N PHE A 170 6.99 -11.28 4.29
CA PHE A 170 7.70 -10.73 5.44
C PHE A 170 8.22 -9.35 5.06
N PHE A 171 7.94 -8.34 5.87
CA PHE A 171 8.31 -6.95 5.60
C PHE A 171 9.20 -6.42 6.72
N SER A 172 10.24 -5.65 6.37
CA SER A 172 11.11 -4.97 7.33
C SER A 172 11.13 -3.48 7.08
N GLU A 173 11.28 -2.72 8.17
CA GLU A 173 11.36 -1.26 8.12
C GLU A 173 12.49 -0.77 7.23
N ASN A 174 12.22 0.30 6.47
CA ASN A 174 13.14 0.96 5.55
C ASN A 174 13.70 0.06 4.44
N ILE A 175 13.18 -1.15 4.28
CA ILE A 175 13.61 -2.06 3.23
C ILE A 175 12.43 -2.60 2.41
N GLY A 176 11.28 -2.86 3.03
CA GLY A 176 10.10 -3.41 2.36
C GLY A 176 10.05 -4.93 2.45
N LEU A 177 9.66 -5.60 1.36
CA LEU A 177 9.50 -7.05 1.31
C LEU A 177 10.87 -7.75 1.42
N ILE A 178 11.08 -8.58 2.44
CA ILE A 178 12.34 -9.30 2.69
C ILE A 178 12.26 -10.81 2.50
N GLN A 179 11.05 -11.38 2.50
CA GLN A 179 10.78 -12.77 2.16
C GLN A 179 9.43 -12.87 1.48
N TYR A 180 9.33 -13.73 0.46
CA TYR A 180 8.05 -14.14 -0.10
C TYR A 180 8.04 -15.63 -0.45
N ALA A 181 6.88 -16.26 -0.28
CA ALA A 181 6.62 -17.61 -0.76
C ALA A 181 5.86 -17.53 -2.10
N SER A 182 6.53 -17.94 -3.18
CA SER A 182 5.97 -17.97 -4.53
C SER A 182 4.82 -18.99 -4.65
N SER A 183 4.01 -18.86 -5.69
CA SER A 183 2.95 -19.82 -6.07
C SER A 183 3.49 -21.25 -6.23
N ASP A 184 4.72 -21.40 -6.71
CA ASP A 184 5.43 -22.67 -6.90
C ASP A 184 6.08 -23.24 -5.61
N LEU A 185 5.74 -22.71 -4.43
CA LEU A 185 6.24 -23.09 -3.10
C LEU A 185 7.73 -22.79 -2.83
N ASP A 186 8.45 -22.15 -3.74
CA ASP A 186 9.78 -21.65 -3.42
C ASP A 186 9.69 -20.43 -2.52
N THR A 187 10.51 -20.43 -1.46
CA THR A 187 10.68 -19.28 -0.59
C THR A 187 11.93 -18.52 -1.00
N PHE A 188 11.72 -17.25 -1.34
CA PHE A 188 12.76 -16.32 -1.72
C PHE A 188 13.10 -15.41 -0.54
N TYR A 189 14.39 -15.22 -0.31
CA TYR A 189 14.93 -14.35 0.72
C TYR A 189 15.68 -13.20 0.04
N MET A 190 15.51 -11.99 0.54
CA MET A 190 16.25 -10.84 0.05
C MET A 190 17.73 -10.95 0.45
N THR A 191 18.62 -10.74 -0.52
CA THR A 191 20.08 -10.85 -0.36
C THR A 191 20.80 -9.53 -0.58
N GLU A 192 20.28 -8.68 -1.47
CA GLU A 192 20.82 -7.37 -1.77
C GLU A 192 19.68 -6.37 -2.02
N TYR A 193 19.90 -5.10 -1.70
CA TYR A 193 18.95 -4.03 -2.02
C TYR A 193 19.66 -2.69 -2.16
N PHE A 194 19.02 -1.78 -2.90
CA PHE A 194 19.41 -0.39 -3.02
C PHE A 194 18.17 0.48 -3.01
N ILE A 195 18.14 1.44 -2.09
CA ILE A 195 17.06 2.42 -1.95
C ILE A 195 17.74 3.80 -1.94
N PRO A 196 17.46 4.67 -2.93
CA PRO A 196 18.18 5.94 -3.13
C PRO A 196 17.86 7.02 -2.10
#